data_AF-A0A3N5F6U7-F1
#
_entry.id   AF-A0A3N5F6U7-F1
#
_cell.length_a   1.000
_cell.length_b   1.000
_cell.length_c   1.000
_cell.angle_alpha   90.00
_cell.angle_beta   90.00
_cell.angle_gamma   90.00
#
_symmetry.space_group_name_H-M   'P 1'
#
loop_
_entity.id
_entity.type
_entity.pdbx_description
1 polymer ?
#
loop_
_entity_poly.entity_id
_entity_poly.type
_entity_poly.pdbx_seq_one_letter_code
_entity_poly.pdbx_strand_id
1 'polypeptide(L)'
;MKTATYGTMHLGVAFGVAYALTGSVRMAGTIALVEPAIQTVAYALHERAWRDPAALRARLARAVDAMRSVVVPSLAAIAAADRR
;
A
#
# COMPACT_ATOMS: atom_id res chain seq x y z
N MET A 1 17.18 3.62 21.63
CA MET A 1 16.76 4.97 21.22
C MET A 1 17.12 5.33 19.77
N LYS A 2 18.21 4.82 19.17
CA LYS A 2 18.61 5.12 17.77
C LYS A 2 17.50 4.90 16.72
N THR A 3 16.79 3.77 16.80
CA THR A 3 15.72 3.41 15.84
C THR A 3 14.53 4.39 15.89
N ALA A 4 14.12 4.79 17.09
CA ALA A 4 13.01 5.73 17.26
C ALA A 4 13.37 7.12 16.73
N THR A 5 14.57 7.62 17.07
CA THR A 5 15.04 8.94 16.59
C THR A 5 15.18 8.97 15.06
N TYR A 6 15.66 7.89 14.46
CA TYR A 6 15.74 7.76 13.00
C TYR A 6 14.36 7.74 12.34
N GLY A 7 13.41 6.98 12.90
CA GLY A 7 12.03 6.92 12.42
C GLY A 7 11.34 8.28 12.43
N THR A 8 11.48 9.04 13.54
CA THR A 8 10.90 10.38 13.64
C THR A 8 11.50 11.36 12.64
N MET A 9 12.83 11.33 12.45
CA MET A 9 13.51 12.15 11.45
C MET A 9 13.02 11.84 10.04
N HIS A 10 12.92 10.56 9.69
CA HIS A 10 12.46 10.13 8.38
C HIS A 10 11.01 10.55 8.12
N LEU A 11 10.10 10.34 9.09
CA LEU A 11 8.70 10.76 8.97
C LEU A 11 8.56 12.28 8.79
N GLY A 12 9.37 13.05 9.52
CA GLY A 12 9.39 14.52 9.42
C GLY A 12 9.86 15.00 8.06
N VAL A 13 10.94 14.42 7.52
CA VAL A 13 11.46 14.77 6.19
C VAL A 13 10.48 14.35 5.09
N ALA A 14 9.95 13.13 5.13
CA ALA A 14 9.00 12.61 4.15
C ALA A 14 7.71 13.46 4.12
N PHE A 15 7.16 13.77 5.30
CA PHE A 15 6.01 14.66 5.41
C PHE A 15 6.31 16.06 4.90
N GLY A 16 7.46 16.64 5.27
CA GLY A 16 7.87 17.97 4.84
C GLY A 16 7.99 18.10 3.33
N VAL A 17 8.65 17.14 2.67
CA VAL A 17 8.77 17.09 1.21
C VAL A 17 7.41 16.91 0.54
N ALA A 18 6.60 15.96 1.02
CA ALA A 18 5.27 15.72 0.46
C ALA A 18 4.34 16.93 0.63
N TYR A 19 4.42 17.64 1.76
CA TYR A 19 3.67 18.87 1.99
C TYR A 19 4.14 20.00 1.09
N ALA A 20 5.46 20.18 0.93
CA ALA A 20 6.02 21.20 0.03
C ALA A 20 5.55 21.02 -1.43
N LEU A 21 5.38 19.77 -1.86
CA LEU A 21 4.92 19.44 -3.22
C LEU A 21 3.40 19.50 -3.40
N THR A 22 2.63 19.13 -2.38
CA THR A 22 1.16 18.99 -2.49
C THR A 22 0.38 20.16 -1.90
N GLY A 23 0.98 20.94 -1.01
CA GLY A 23 0.31 21.96 -0.20
C GLY A 23 -0.75 21.43 0.77
N SER A 24 -0.88 20.10 0.93
CA SER A 24 -1.97 19.46 1.69
C SER A 24 -1.45 18.56 2.79
N VAL A 25 -1.80 18.89 4.04
CA VAL A 25 -1.46 18.10 5.24
C VAL A 25 -2.02 16.68 5.15
N ARG A 26 -3.23 16.53 4.60
CA ARG A 26 -3.87 15.22 4.43
C ARG A 26 -3.07 14.33 3.49
N MET A 27 -2.71 14.86 2.32
CA MET A 27 -1.94 14.12 1.32
C MET A 27 -0.53 13.79 1.84
N ALA A 28 0.15 14.78 2.44
CA ALA A 28 1.47 14.60 3.02
C ALA A 28 1.49 13.52 4.12
N GLY A 29 0.49 13.50 5.00
CA GLY A 29 0.34 12.48 6.04
C GLY A 29 0.11 11.08 5.47
N THR A 30 -0.74 10.95 4.45
CA THR A 30 -0.92 9.66 3.76
C THR A 30 0.36 9.19 3.08
N ILE A 31 1.07 10.07 2.36
CA ILE A 31 2.30 9.70 1.64
C ILE A 31 3.37 9.23 2.63
N ALA A 32 3.59 9.97 3.71
CA ALA A 32 4.61 9.65 4.72
C ALA A 32 4.39 8.30 5.44
N LEU A 33 3.15 7.78 5.44
CA LEU A 33 2.83 6.47 6.03
C LEU A 33 2.72 5.35 5.00
N VAL A 34 2.17 5.65 3.82
CA VAL A 34 1.97 4.68 2.74
C VAL A 34 3.31 4.26 2.14
N GLU A 35 4.26 5.18 1.99
CA GLU A 35 5.58 4.89 1.43
C GLU A 35 6.31 3.77 2.19
N PRO A 36 6.55 3.84 3.53
CA PRO A 36 7.25 2.77 4.25
C PRO A 36 6.45 1.45 4.29
N ALA A 37 5.11 1.52 4.27
CA ALA A 37 4.27 0.33 4.20
C ALA A 37 4.44 -0.40 2.85
N ILE A 38 4.37 0.35 1.74
CA ILE A 38 4.59 -0.19 0.39
C ILE A 38 6.04 -0.66 0.25
N GLN A 39 7.03 0.09 0.76
CA GLN A 39 8.44 -0.29 0.74
C GLN A 39 8.66 -1.65 1.40
N THR A 40 8.03 -1.91 2.54
CA THR A 40 8.13 -3.19 3.27
C THR A 40 7.54 -4.33 2.46
N VAL A 41 6.35 -4.13 1.88
CA VAL A 41 5.68 -5.14 1.04
C VAL A 41 6.48 -5.40 -0.24
N ALA A 42 6.91 -4.34 -0.92
CA ALA A 42 7.70 -4.43 -2.14
C ALA A 42 9.03 -5.15 -1.90
N TYR A 43 9.72 -4.85 -0.80
CA TYR A 43 10.94 -5.56 -0.42
C TYR A 43 10.68 -7.06 -0.16
N ALA A 44 9.62 -7.39 0.58
CA ALA A 44 9.25 -8.79 0.83
C ALA A 44 8.87 -9.54 -0.47
N LEU A 45 8.22 -8.87 -1.41
CA LEU A 45 7.92 -9.41 -2.73
C LEU A 45 9.17 -9.56 -3.59
N HIS A 46 10.09 -8.59 -3.54
CA HIS A 46 11.35 -8.61 -4.28
C HIS A 46 12.20 -9.82 -3.89
N GLU A 47 12.39 -10.04 -2.58
CA GLU A 47 13.11 -11.20 -2.05
C GLU A 47 12.47 -12.53 -2.49
N ARG A 48 11.15 -12.60 -2.50
CA ARG A 48 10.42 -13.81 -2.93
C ARG A 48 10.48 -14.01 -4.45
N ALA A 49 10.43 -12.93 -5.21
CA ALA A 49 10.49 -12.96 -6.67
C ALA A 49 11.84 -13.49 -7.15
N TRP A 50 12.93 -13.12 -6.47
CA TRP A 50 14.26 -13.60 -6.82
C TRP A 50 14.53 -15.05 -6.40
N ARG A 51 13.75 -15.57 -5.45
CA ARG A 51 13.90 -16.95 -4.97
C ARG A 51 13.13 -17.96 -5.83
N ASP A 52 11.86 -17.67 -6.12
CA ASP A 52 11.01 -18.47 -7.02
C ASP A 52 9.90 -17.57 -7.63
N PRO A 53 10.14 -17.02 -8.83
CA PRO A 53 9.19 -16.14 -9.50
C PRO A 53 7.84 -16.80 -9.81
N ALA A 54 7.82 -18.11 -10.09
CA ALA A 54 6.61 -18.83 -10.48
C ALA A 54 5.69 -19.04 -9.28
N ALA A 55 6.26 -19.46 -8.14
CA ALA A 55 5.50 -19.63 -6.91
C ALA A 55 4.92 -18.30 -6.40
N LEU A 56 5.64 -17.18 -6.55
CA LEU A 56 5.13 -15.86 -6.17
C LEU A 56 3.93 -15.44 -7.03
N ARG A 57 4.04 -15.58 -8.36
CA ARG A 57 2.94 -15.24 -9.28
C ARG A 57 1.68 -16.05 -8.97
N ALA A 58 1.83 -17.35 -8.72
CA ALA A 58 0.70 -18.22 -8.36
C ALA A 58 0.05 -17.84 -7.01
N ARG A 59 0.83 -17.31 -6.05
CA ARG A 59 0.30 -16.82 -4.77
C ARG A 59 -0.43 -15.49 -4.92
N LEU A 60 0.12 -14.56 -5.70
CA LEU A 60 -0.52 -13.27 -5.99
C LEU A 60 -1.83 -13.46 -6.76
N ALA A 61 -1.85 -14.33 -7.77
CA ALA A 61 -3.06 -14.64 -8.52
C ALA A 61 -4.17 -15.17 -7.62
N ARG A 62 -3.86 -16.11 -6.70
CA ARG A 62 -4.82 -16.62 -5.71
C ARG A 62 -5.29 -15.55 -4.73
N ALA A 63 -4.41 -14.67 -4.27
CA ALA A 63 -4.80 -13.58 -3.37
C ALA A 63 -5.72 -12.56 -4.04
N VAL A 64 -5.43 -12.21 -5.30
CA VAL A 64 -6.28 -11.32 -6.11
C VAL A 64 -7.65 -11.94 -6.36
N ASP A 65 -7.69 -13.23 -6.67
CA ASP A 65 -8.94 -13.96 -6.90
C ASP A 65 -9.79 -14.05 -5.63
N ALA A 66 -9.16 -14.36 -4.49
CA ALA A 66 -9.83 -14.35 -3.18
C ALA A 66 -10.34 -12.94 -2.78
N MET A 67 -9.59 -11.88 -3.10
CA MET A 67 -10.06 -10.52 -2.85
C MET A 67 -11.21 -10.14 -3.78
N ARG A 68 -11.13 -10.53 -5.05
CA ARG A 68 -12.20 -10.31 -6.04
C ARG A 68 -13.50 -11.00 -5.62
N SER A 69 -13.45 -12.23 -5.12
CA SER A 69 -14.65 -12.94 -4.68
C SER A 69 -15.35 -12.29 -3.49
N VAL A 70 -14.63 -11.50 -2.69
CA VAL A 70 -15.20 -10.72 -1.56
C VAL A 70 -15.70 -9.34 -2.01
N VAL A 71 -14.90 -8.65 -2.82
CA VAL A 71 -15.14 -7.24 -3.18
C VAL A 71 -16.13 -7.09 -4.34
N VAL A 72 -16.02 -7.91 -5.38
CA VAL A 72 -16.83 -7.77 -6.61
C VAL A 72 -18.33 -7.93 -6.35
N PRO A 73 -18.81 -8.91 -5.54
CA PRO A 73 -20.23 -9.01 -5.24
C PRO A 73 -20.77 -7.79 -4.48
N SER A 74 -19.98 -7.24 -3.55
CA SER A 74 -20.34 -6.06 -2.76
C SER A 74 -20.43 -4.80 -3.64
N LEU A 75 -19.48 -4.62 -4.57
CA LEU A 75 -19.52 -3.52 -5.54
C LEU A 75 -20.68 -3.67 -6.54
N ALA A 76 -20.95 -4.89 -7.00
CA ALA A 76 -22.06 -5.17 -7.89
C ALA A 76 -23.42 -4.91 -7.21
N ALA A 77 -23.54 -5.22 -5.92
CA ALA A 77 -24.74 -4.92 -5.12
C ALA A 77 -24.97 -3.41 -4.96
N ILE A 78 -23.91 -2.65 -4.67
CA ILE A 78 -23.97 -1.18 -4.57
C ILE A 78 -24.35 -0.57 -5.93
N ALA A 79 -23.73 -1.01 -7.02
CA ALA A 79 -24.03 -0.53 -8.38
C ALA A 79 -25.43 -0.95 -8.89
N ALA A 80 -26.01 -2.01 -8.33
CA ALA A 80 -27.40 -2.40 -8.60
C ALA A 80 -28.41 -1.58 -7.80
N ALA A 81 -28.05 -1.13 -6.59
CA ALA A 81 -28.87 -0.27 -5.76
C ALA A 81 -28.97 1.17 -6.30
N ASP A 82 -27.88 1.68 -6.90
CA ASP A 82 -27.80 3.02 -7.50
C ASP A 82 -28.57 3.15 -8.84
N ARG A 83 -29.01 2.03 -9.42
CA ARG A 83 -29.80 1.99 -10.67
C ARG A 83 -31.33 1.97 -10.45
N ARG A 84 -31.80 2.29 -9.24
CA ARG A 84 -33.23 2.41 -8.88
C ARG A 84 -33.56 3.83 -8.46
#